data_AF-A0A923U8C7-F1
#
_entry.id   AF-A0A923U8C7-F1
#
_cell.length_a   1.000
_cell.length_b   1.000
_cell.length_c   1.000
_cell.angle_alpha   90.00
_cell.angle_beta   90.00
_cell.angle_gamma   90.00
#
_symmetry.space_group_name_H-M   'P 1'
#
loop_
_entity.id
_entity.type
_entity.pdbx_description
1 polymer ?
#
loop_
_entity_poly.entity_id
_entity_poly.type
_entity_poly.pdbx_seq_one_letter_code
_entity_poly.pdbx_strand_id
1 'polypeptide(L)'
;MPPSTALRDCLSLQSDAGPQPVLSWLFGVNPLARGARRSYSGAQAELALVGSLTALGSEWTVLHSVPVTEGGIEDDLVIDHRVIDHLVIGPAGIFTLSIQSHSGQSLWVGERTFIADGERLNHLAIAEEEGLAVARLLTAALAASGVRRDVVMPEVVVTPCVVVDAPARLQVRQRPGPVQVTTARTFASWLTGLPRLKSPVAVEEIMAVAISASTWPLNQPANGESVADTRHRVAEFELLRHRVSSARVRRLLWAGLGVVVGYAAIIANLGGQTLLDLAASLGS
;
A
#
# COMPACT_ATOMS: atom_id res chain seq x y z
N MET A 1 12.26 1.74 -7.79
CA MET A 1 10.89 1.21 -7.60
C MET A 1 10.31 1.01 -8.99
N PRO A 2 9.96 -0.21 -9.41
CA PRO A 2 9.09 -0.46 -10.57
C PRO A 2 7.65 0.01 -10.25
N PRO A 3 6.82 0.43 -11.22
CA PRO A 3 5.46 0.83 -10.94
C PRO A 3 4.65 -0.43 -10.68
N SER A 4 3.93 -0.47 -9.56
CA SER A 4 3.03 -1.59 -9.31
C SER A 4 1.88 -1.63 -10.31
N THR A 5 1.27 -2.81 -10.38
CA THR A 5 0.01 -3.04 -11.09
C THR A 5 -1.05 -2.00 -10.70
N ALA A 6 -1.18 -1.65 -9.42
CA ALA A 6 -2.14 -0.64 -8.97
C ALA A 6 -1.87 0.75 -9.56
N LEU A 7 -0.61 1.17 -9.64
CA LEU A 7 -0.23 2.44 -10.26
C LEU A 7 -0.53 2.44 -11.76
N ARG A 8 -0.15 1.37 -12.48
CA ARG A 8 -0.41 1.22 -13.92
C ARG A 8 -1.91 1.23 -14.21
N ASP A 9 -2.69 0.43 -13.48
CA ASP A 9 -4.14 0.33 -13.63
C ASP A 9 -4.81 1.67 -13.36
N CYS A 10 -4.35 2.41 -12.34
CA CYS A 10 -4.88 3.72 -12.03
C CYS A 10 -4.68 4.70 -13.19
N LEU A 11 -3.47 4.77 -13.75
CA LEU A 11 -3.18 5.68 -14.85
C LEU A 11 -3.92 5.29 -16.12
N SER A 12 -4.00 3.99 -16.43
CA SER A 12 -4.76 3.45 -17.57
C SER A 12 -6.25 3.79 -17.48
N LEU A 13 -6.89 3.49 -16.34
CA LEU A 13 -8.31 3.81 -16.11
C LEU A 13 -8.57 5.32 -16.05
N GLN A 14 -7.56 6.11 -15.70
CA GLN A 14 -7.65 7.56 -15.67
C GLN A 14 -7.47 8.19 -17.06
N SER A 15 -6.61 7.63 -17.93
CA SER A 15 -6.45 8.12 -19.30
C SER A 15 -7.71 7.94 -20.13
N ASP A 16 -8.51 6.90 -19.83
CA ASP A 16 -9.79 6.66 -20.49
C ASP A 16 -10.89 7.64 -20.04
N ALA A 17 -10.73 8.26 -18.87
CA ALA A 17 -11.64 9.29 -18.39
C ALA A 17 -11.24 10.64 -18.99
N GLY A 18 -11.95 11.05 -20.04
CA GLY A 18 -11.74 12.32 -20.75
C GLY A 18 -11.67 13.58 -19.84
N PRO A 19 -11.26 14.73 -20.41
CA PRO A 19 -10.90 15.92 -19.63
C PRO A 19 -12.05 16.45 -18.77
N GLN A 20 -11.72 16.99 -17.60
CA GLN A 20 -12.71 17.59 -16.71
C GLN A 20 -13.26 18.91 -17.29
N PRO A 21 -14.59 19.13 -17.25
CA PRO A 21 -15.19 20.42 -17.57
C PRO A 21 -14.75 21.52 -16.59
N VAL A 22 -14.60 22.76 -17.09
CA VAL A 22 -14.12 23.92 -16.30
C VAL A 22 -15.00 24.19 -15.07
N LEU A 23 -16.32 24.09 -15.20
CA LEU A 23 -17.26 24.27 -14.09
C LEU A 23 -17.08 23.20 -13.00
N SER A 24 -16.89 21.93 -13.41
CA SER A 24 -16.64 20.83 -12.47
C SER A 24 -15.34 21.03 -11.70
N TRP A 25 -14.30 21.53 -12.38
CA TRP A 25 -13.05 21.89 -11.73
C TRP A 25 -13.24 23.00 -10.68
N LEU A 26 -13.97 24.07 -11.02
CA LEU A 26 -14.22 25.22 -10.15
C LEU A 26 -14.90 24.82 -8.84
N PHE A 27 -15.92 23.94 -8.92
CA PHE A 27 -16.65 23.44 -7.75
C PHE A 27 -15.95 22.30 -7.00
N GLY A 28 -14.73 21.91 -7.41
CA GLY A 28 -13.97 20.86 -6.72
C GLY A 28 -14.56 19.46 -6.90
N VAL A 29 -15.19 19.18 -8.04
CA VAL A 29 -15.61 17.83 -8.43
C VAL A 29 -14.36 16.94 -8.52
N ASN A 30 -14.44 15.73 -7.95
CA ASN A 30 -13.31 14.81 -7.91
C ASN A 30 -12.84 14.44 -9.33
N PRO A 31 -11.58 14.73 -9.72
CA PRO A 31 -11.02 14.37 -11.03
C PRO A 31 -10.79 12.89 -11.24
N LEU A 32 -10.81 12.11 -10.17
CA LEU A 32 -10.55 10.69 -10.24
C LEU A 32 -11.70 9.95 -10.90
N ALA A 33 -11.39 9.22 -11.98
CA ALA A 33 -12.30 8.31 -12.65
C ALA A 33 -12.90 7.32 -11.63
N ARG A 34 -14.20 7.00 -11.77
CA ARG A 34 -14.86 6.10 -10.81
C ARG A 34 -14.19 4.72 -10.76
N GLY A 35 -13.80 4.18 -11.92
CA GLY A 35 -13.08 2.90 -12.04
C GLY A 35 -11.67 2.95 -11.44
N ALA A 36 -10.98 4.08 -11.55
CA ALA A 36 -9.62 4.24 -11.05
C ALA A 36 -9.53 4.36 -9.52
N ARG A 37 -10.64 4.49 -8.78
CA ARG A 37 -10.63 4.77 -7.33
C ARG A 37 -9.90 3.71 -6.50
N ARG A 38 -10.13 2.43 -6.81
CA ARG A 38 -9.50 1.31 -6.10
C ARG A 38 -8.00 1.25 -6.41
N SER A 39 -7.62 1.38 -7.67
CA SER A 39 -6.22 1.37 -8.09
C SER A 39 -5.47 2.60 -7.56
N TYR A 40 -6.13 3.76 -7.48
CA TYR A 40 -5.59 4.98 -6.89
C TYR A 40 -5.35 4.86 -5.38
N SER A 41 -6.26 4.24 -4.63
CA SER A 41 -6.02 3.95 -3.21
C SER A 41 -4.86 2.99 -3.03
N GLY A 42 -4.81 1.89 -3.80
CA GLY A 42 -3.70 0.94 -3.78
C GLY A 42 -2.35 1.59 -4.08
N ALA A 43 -2.27 2.41 -5.15
CA ALA A 43 -1.05 3.13 -5.51
C ALA A 43 -0.61 4.14 -4.44
N GLN A 44 -1.55 4.85 -3.78
CA GLN A 44 -1.20 5.72 -2.64
C GLN A 44 -0.67 4.93 -1.44
N ALA A 45 -1.28 3.79 -1.13
CA ALA A 45 -0.87 2.93 -0.02
C ALA A 45 0.56 2.46 -0.19
N GLU A 46 0.88 2.05 -1.41
CA GLU A 46 2.20 1.57 -1.76
C GLU A 46 3.24 2.67 -1.75
N LEU A 47 2.95 3.84 -2.35
CA LEU A 47 3.88 4.97 -2.26
C LEU A 47 4.12 5.41 -0.82
N ALA A 48 3.09 5.36 0.03
CA ALA A 48 3.23 5.66 1.46
C ALA A 48 4.06 4.60 2.19
N LEU A 49 3.87 3.32 1.88
CA LEU A 49 4.67 2.22 2.44
C LEU A 49 6.12 2.35 2.00
N VAL A 50 6.40 2.51 0.71
CA VAL A 50 7.76 2.68 0.18
C VAL A 50 8.44 3.91 0.78
N GLY A 51 7.73 5.03 0.92
CA GLY A 51 8.24 6.20 1.63
C GLY A 51 8.61 5.91 3.08
N SER A 52 7.85 5.04 3.75
CA SER A 52 8.13 4.62 5.14
C SER A 52 9.29 3.61 5.21
N LEU A 53 9.38 2.71 4.23
CA LEU A 53 10.44 1.70 4.14
C LEU A 53 11.80 2.33 3.83
N THR A 54 11.84 3.33 2.93
CA THR A 54 13.06 4.08 2.62
C THR A 54 13.59 4.88 3.82
N ALA A 55 12.73 5.19 4.79
CA ALA A 55 13.10 5.89 6.02
C ALA A 55 13.61 4.97 7.14
N LEU A 56 13.62 3.64 6.97
CA LEU A 56 14.01 2.68 8.01
C LEU A 56 15.51 2.74 8.38
N GLY A 57 16.34 3.36 7.55
CA GLY A 57 17.79 3.49 7.74
C GLY A 57 18.60 2.41 7.03
N SER A 58 19.93 2.51 7.09
CA SER A 58 20.87 1.68 6.31
C SER A 58 20.96 0.22 6.74
N GLU A 59 20.44 -0.12 7.93
CA GLU A 59 20.39 -1.51 8.42
C GLU A 59 19.29 -2.34 7.75
N TRP A 60 18.39 -1.69 7.00
CA TRP A 60 17.27 -2.32 6.32
C TRP A 60 17.47 -2.29 4.81
N THR A 61 17.21 -3.41 4.17
CA THR A 61 17.23 -3.54 2.72
C THR A 61 15.86 -3.98 2.22
N VAL A 62 15.43 -3.36 1.12
CA VAL A 62 14.13 -3.63 0.50
C VAL A 62 14.36 -4.03 -0.94
N LEU A 63 14.08 -5.29 -1.24
CA LEU A 63 13.98 -5.79 -2.60
C LEU A 63 12.53 -5.64 -3.07
N HIS A 64 12.37 -5.32 -4.34
CA HIS A 64 11.07 -5.03 -4.95
C HIS A 64 10.84 -6.02 -6.09
N SER A 65 9.58 -6.43 -6.28
CA SER A 65 9.20 -7.34 -7.38
C SER A 65 10.05 -8.60 -7.40
N VAL A 66 10.05 -9.33 -6.29
CA VAL A 66 10.84 -10.56 -6.12
C VAL A 66 10.08 -11.71 -6.78
N PRO A 67 10.60 -12.31 -7.86
CA PRO A 67 9.94 -13.42 -8.52
C PRO A 67 10.13 -14.70 -7.70
N VAL A 68 9.04 -15.42 -7.47
CA VAL A 68 9.01 -16.71 -6.82
C VAL A 68 8.26 -17.71 -7.71
N THR A 69 8.62 -18.98 -7.56
CA THR A 69 7.95 -20.10 -8.23
C THR A 69 7.13 -20.88 -7.24
N GLU A 70 5.92 -21.30 -7.64
CA GLU A 70 5.25 -22.42 -6.98
C GLU A 70 5.90 -23.72 -7.48
N GLY A 71 6.47 -24.50 -6.56
CA GLY A 71 7.33 -25.63 -6.92
C GLY A 71 8.79 -25.21 -7.05
N GLY A 72 9.69 -26.07 -6.59
CA GLY A 72 11.13 -25.79 -6.55
C GLY A 72 11.75 -25.60 -7.94
N ILE A 73 13.08 -25.55 -7.97
CA ILE A 73 13.91 -25.32 -9.18
C ILE A 73 13.93 -26.57 -10.11
N GLU A 74 12.99 -27.51 -9.92
CA GLU A 74 12.89 -28.77 -10.64
C GLU A 74 11.50 -28.83 -11.28
N ASP A 75 11.34 -28.18 -12.44
CA ASP A 75 10.71 -28.76 -13.63
C ASP A 75 10.45 -27.67 -14.68
N ASP A 76 10.87 -27.96 -15.91
CA ASP A 76 10.77 -27.14 -17.13
C ASP A 76 9.31 -27.01 -17.65
N LEU A 77 8.32 -27.08 -16.76
CA LEU A 77 6.90 -27.14 -17.07
C LEU A 77 6.20 -25.92 -16.48
N VAL A 78 5.90 -24.96 -17.36
CA VAL A 78 5.00 -23.78 -17.16
C VAL A 78 4.73 -23.49 -15.68
N ILE A 79 5.72 -22.94 -15.00
CA ILE A 79 5.57 -22.55 -13.60
C ILE A 79 4.79 -21.24 -13.58
N ASP A 80 3.68 -21.17 -12.83
CA ASP A 80 3.04 -19.91 -12.54
C ASP A 80 4.00 -19.08 -11.67
N HIS A 81 4.67 -18.12 -12.30
CA HIS A 81 5.65 -17.27 -11.64
C HIS A 81 4.91 -16.14 -10.94
N ARG A 82 4.98 -16.15 -9.61
CA ARG A 82 4.36 -15.12 -8.79
C ARG A 82 5.40 -14.07 -8.41
N VAL A 83 5.01 -12.80 -8.43
CA VAL A 83 5.89 -11.69 -8.05
C VAL A 83 5.45 -11.15 -6.71
N ILE A 84 6.36 -11.17 -5.74
CA ILE A 84 6.14 -10.57 -4.42
C ILE A 84 6.43 -9.09 -4.52
N ASP A 85 5.53 -8.27 -3.99
CA ASP A 85 5.64 -6.81 -4.08
C ASP A 85 6.96 -6.33 -3.45
N HIS A 86 7.22 -6.73 -2.20
CA HIS A 86 8.42 -6.32 -1.46
C HIS A 86 8.96 -7.44 -0.55
N LEU A 87 10.28 -7.52 -0.47
CA LEU A 87 11.01 -8.32 0.51
C LEU A 87 11.89 -7.40 1.35
N VAL A 88 11.63 -7.35 2.65
CA VAL A 88 12.37 -6.51 3.61
C VAL A 88 13.28 -7.39 4.45
N ILE A 89 14.56 -7.04 4.50
CA ILE A 89 15.60 -7.76 5.24
C ILE A 89 16.25 -6.79 6.21
N GLY A 90 16.37 -7.18 7.48
CA GLY A 90 17.04 -6.36 8.48
C GLY A 90 17.21 -7.06 9.83
N PRO A 91 17.59 -6.30 10.89
CA PRO A 91 17.96 -6.86 12.18
C PRO A 91 16.86 -7.66 12.88
N ALA A 92 15.59 -7.34 12.62
CA ALA A 92 14.46 -8.05 13.20
C ALA A 92 14.14 -9.38 12.50
N GLY A 93 14.63 -9.57 11.25
CA GLY A 93 14.31 -10.73 10.44
C GLY A 93 14.05 -10.37 8.97
N ILE A 94 13.34 -11.27 8.30
CA ILE A 94 13.00 -11.17 6.87
C ILE A 94 11.48 -11.17 6.74
N PHE A 95 10.95 -10.28 5.90
CA PHE A 95 9.51 -10.04 5.77
C PHE A 95 9.10 -9.95 4.31
N THR A 96 8.14 -10.75 3.87
CA THR A 96 7.46 -10.54 2.57
C THR A 96 6.28 -9.61 2.80
N LEU A 97 6.10 -8.61 1.94
CA LEU A 97 4.99 -7.67 2.04
C LEU A 97 4.08 -7.83 0.81
N SER A 98 2.80 -8.05 1.06
CA SER A 98 1.74 -7.92 0.09
C SER A 98 0.87 -6.72 0.46
N ILE A 99 0.61 -5.84 -0.51
CA ILE A 99 -0.18 -4.63 -0.27
C ILE A 99 -1.61 -4.85 -0.77
N GLN A 100 -2.58 -4.71 0.14
CA GLN A 100 -3.99 -4.95 -0.16
C GLN A 100 -4.80 -3.66 -0.04
N SER A 101 -5.40 -3.24 -1.16
CA SER A 101 -6.19 -2.02 -1.23
C SER A 101 -7.63 -2.24 -0.75
N HIS A 102 -7.85 -1.96 0.54
CA HIS A 102 -9.18 -2.00 1.19
C HIS A 102 -9.55 -0.66 1.83
N SER A 103 -9.19 0.45 1.18
CA SER A 103 -9.48 1.79 1.68
C SER A 103 -10.98 1.99 1.95
N GLY A 104 -11.30 2.42 3.17
CA GLY A 104 -12.67 2.71 3.60
C GLY A 104 -13.54 1.47 3.87
N GLN A 105 -13.01 0.26 3.71
CA GLN A 105 -13.73 -0.98 3.99
C GLN A 105 -13.63 -1.35 5.48
N SER A 106 -14.61 -2.12 5.97
CA SER A 106 -14.56 -2.75 7.29
C SER A 106 -13.90 -4.12 7.16
N LEU A 107 -12.76 -4.27 7.80
CA LEU A 107 -11.97 -5.49 7.77
C LEU A 107 -12.08 -6.29 9.05
N TRP A 108 -12.22 -7.59 8.87
CA TRP A 108 -12.22 -8.57 9.94
C TRP A 108 -11.18 -9.64 9.64
N VAL A 109 -10.29 -9.85 10.60
CA VAL A 109 -9.18 -10.80 10.51
C VAL A 109 -9.30 -11.79 11.65
N GLY A 110 -9.46 -13.06 11.29
CA GLY A 110 -9.34 -14.21 12.18
C GLY A 110 -8.06 -14.98 11.92
N GLU A 111 -7.94 -16.18 12.50
CA GLU A 111 -6.70 -16.98 12.41
C GLU A 111 -6.28 -17.32 10.97
N ARG A 112 -7.22 -17.77 10.14
CA ARG A 112 -7.00 -18.13 8.71
C ARG A 112 -7.97 -17.42 7.76
N THR A 113 -8.68 -16.41 8.26
CA THR A 113 -9.78 -15.78 7.53
C THR A 113 -9.57 -14.29 7.44
N PHE A 114 -9.65 -13.75 6.23
CA PHE A 114 -9.70 -12.32 5.96
C PHE A 114 -11.07 -12.00 5.36
N ILE A 115 -11.78 -11.04 5.93
CA ILE A 115 -13.08 -10.58 5.43
C ILE A 115 -13.03 -9.07 5.20
N ALA A 116 -13.40 -8.64 4.00
CA ALA A 116 -13.56 -7.24 3.64
C ALA A 116 -15.02 -6.95 3.25
N ASP A 117 -15.70 -6.07 3.98
CA ASP A 117 -17.12 -5.72 3.73
C ASP A 117 -18.06 -6.94 3.57
N GLY A 118 -17.77 -8.03 4.29
CA GLY A 118 -18.56 -9.26 4.26
C GLY A 118 -18.08 -10.32 3.25
N GLU A 119 -17.16 -9.96 2.36
CA GLU A 119 -16.56 -10.90 1.40
C GLU A 119 -15.32 -11.57 2.02
N ARG A 120 -15.28 -12.91 1.98
CA ARG A 120 -14.14 -13.71 2.45
C ARG A 120 -13.07 -13.77 1.35
N LEU A 121 -11.86 -13.34 1.69
CA LEU A 121 -10.70 -13.30 0.81
C LEU A 121 -9.59 -14.20 1.35
N ASN A 122 -8.73 -14.66 0.45
CA ASN A 122 -7.64 -15.61 0.72
C ASN A 122 -6.27 -14.94 0.95
N HIS A 123 -6.22 -13.62 1.21
CA HIS A 123 -4.97 -12.86 1.37
C HIS A 123 -3.98 -13.46 2.38
N LEU A 124 -4.47 -14.08 3.47
CA LEU A 124 -3.60 -14.70 4.46
C LEU A 124 -2.90 -15.96 3.93
N ALA A 125 -3.64 -16.84 3.25
CA ALA A 125 -3.07 -18.07 2.67
C ALA A 125 -2.07 -17.72 1.56
N ILE A 126 -2.48 -16.79 0.70
CA ILE A 126 -1.67 -16.20 -0.37
C ILE A 126 -0.35 -15.63 0.16
N ALA A 127 -0.37 -14.87 1.27
CA ALA A 127 0.84 -14.32 1.87
C ALA A 127 1.71 -15.40 2.56
N GLU A 128 1.07 -16.39 3.20
CA GLU A 128 1.75 -17.53 3.83
C GLU A 128 2.56 -18.34 2.80
N GLU A 129 1.95 -18.65 1.66
CA GLU A 129 2.59 -19.34 0.53
C GLU A 129 3.80 -18.56 -0.02
N GLU A 130 3.67 -17.24 -0.18
CA GLU A 130 4.78 -16.37 -0.61
C GLU A 130 5.94 -16.39 0.39
N GLY A 131 5.65 -16.25 1.68
CA GLY A 131 6.66 -16.30 2.72
C GLY A 131 7.43 -17.62 2.70
N LEU A 132 6.72 -18.74 2.53
CA LEU A 132 7.31 -20.07 2.45
C LEU A 132 8.15 -20.25 1.18
N ALA A 133 7.69 -19.74 0.03
CA ALA A 133 8.45 -19.79 -1.21
C ALA A 133 9.79 -19.01 -1.10
N VAL A 134 9.75 -17.81 -0.52
CA VAL A 134 10.98 -17.01 -0.28
C VAL A 134 11.91 -17.69 0.70
N ALA A 135 11.38 -18.24 1.81
CA ALA A 135 12.16 -18.97 2.79
C ALA A 135 12.96 -20.12 2.14
N ARG A 136 12.29 -20.90 1.28
CA ARG A 136 12.91 -22.00 0.53
C ARG A 136 14.01 -21.52 -0.42
N LEU A 137 13.74 -20.49 -1.23
CA LEU A 137 14.71 -19.96 -2.18
C LEU A 137 15.95 -19.38 -1.48
N LEU A 138 15.76 -18.59 -0.41
CA LEU A 138 16.88 -18.04 0.36
C LEU A 138 17.69 -19.14 1.06
N THR A 139 17.03 -20.16 1.61
CA THR A 139 17.70 -21.29 2.24
C THR A 139 18.55 -22.06 1.23
N ALA A 140 18.00 -22.37 0.05
CA ALA A 140 18.71 -23.06 -1.01
C ALA A 140 19.91 -22.25 -1.52
N ALA A 141 19.73 -20.93 -1.72
CA ALA A 141 20.78 -20.06 -2.22
C ALA A 141 21.90 -19.83 -1.18
N LEU A 142 21.57 -19.78 0.12
CA LEU A 142 22.58 -19.77 1.19
C LEU A 142 23.38 -21.07 1.22
N ALA A 143 22.72 -22.23 1.11
CA ALA A 143 23.40 -23.52 1.04
C ALA A 143 24.34 -23.62 -0.17
N ALA A 144 23.94 -23.07 -1.32
CA ALA A 144 24.75 -23.03 -2.54
C ALA A 144 25.94 -22.05 -2.45
N SER A 145 25.83 -20.98 -1.67
CA SER A 145 26.88 -19.94 -1.52
C SER A 145 28.14 -20.42 -0.79
N GLY A 146 28.12 -21.63 -0.20
CA GLY A 146 29.28 -22.23 0.44
C GLY A 146 29.61 -21.67 1.83
N VAL A 147 28.71 -20.89 2.44
CA VAL A 147 28.83 -20.43 3.83
C VAL A 147 28.78 -21.66 4.75
N ARG A 148 29.97 -22.07 5.22
CA ARG A 148 30.30 -23.17 6.15
C ARG A 148 29.50 -24.48 5.99
N ARG A 149 30.09 -25.45 5.28
CA ARG A 149 29.59 -26.82 5.11
C ARG A 149 29.55 -27.65 6.40
N ASP A 150 30.12 -27.12 7.46
CA ASP A 150 30.38 -27.75 8.75
C ASP A 150 29.37 -27.34 9.83
N VAL A 151 28.41 -26.46 9.51
CA VAL A 151 27.29 -26.07 10.39
C VAL A 151 25.97 -26.33 9.66
N VAL A 152 25.07 -27.07 10.29
CA VAL A 152 23.68 -27.20 9.82
C VAL A 152 23.07 -25.80 9.82
N MET A 153 22.88 -25.21 8.64
CA MET A 153 22.26 -23.91 8.52
C MET A 153 20.78 -24.02 8.89
N PRO A 154 20.30 -23.28 9.89
CA PRO A 154 18.88 -23.27 10.20
C PRO A 154 18.09 -22.70 9.02
N GLU A 155 16.90 -23.24 8.79
CA GLU A 155 15.99 -22.77 7.74
C GLU A 155 15.74 -21.26 7.89
N VAL A 156 15.77 -20.55 6.77
CA VAL A 156 15.50 -19.11 6.75
C VAL A 156 14.03 -18.88 7.08
N VAL A 157 13.76 -18.30 8.25
CA VAL A 157 12.39 -17.92 8.64
C VAL A 157 12.03 -16.58 8.00
N VAL A 158 10.94 -16.56 7.25
CA VAL A 158 10.35 -15.37 6.62
C VAL A 158 8.98 -15.11 7.25
N THR A 159 8.73 -13.86 7.66
CA THR A 159 7.45 -13.45 8.24
C THR A 159 6.57 -12.80 7.16
N PRO A 160 5.51 -13.47 6.70
CA PRO A 160 4.61 -12.89 5.72
C PRO A 160 3.78 -11.76 6.32
N CYS A 161 3.67 -10.66 5.58
CA CYS A 161 2.96 -9.45 6.01
C CYS A 161 1.91 -9.03 4.98
N VAL A 162 0.67 -8.88 5.44
CA VAL A 162 -0.41 -8.23 4.68
C VAL A 162 -0.54 -6.80 5.16
N VAL A 163 -0.18 -5.86 4.30
CA VAL A 163 -0.26 -4.43 4.57
C VAL A 163 -1.52 -3.87 3.92
N VAL A 164 -2.44 -3.38 4.73
CA VAL A 164 -3.73 -2.86 4.28
C VAL A 164 -3.69 -1.35 4.14
N ASP A 165 -4.27 -0.85 3.04
CA ASP A 165 -4.52 0.59 2.86
C ASP A 165 -5.74 1.11 3.64
N ALA A 166 -5.52 2.14 4.46
CA ALA A 166 -6.50 3.00 5.13
C ALA A 166 -7.93 2.42 5.32
N PRO A 167 -8.09 1.28 6.03
CA PRO A 167 -9.41 0.70 6.24
C PRO A 167 -10.25 1.60 7.15
N ALA A 168 -11.57 1.62 6.96
CA ALA A 168 -12.47 2.33 7.88
C ALA A 168 -12.44 1.70 9.27
N ARG A 169 -12.24 0.38 9.32
CA ARG A 169 -12.04 -0.37 10.56
C ARG A 169 -11.20 -1.61 10.28
N LEU A 170 -10.25 -1.91 11.16
CA LEU A 170 -9.50 -3.17 11.16
C LEU A 170 -9.72 -3.88 12.50
N GLN A 171 -10.45 -4.99 12.49
CA GLN A 171 -10.64 -5.85 13.67
C GLN A 171 -9.80 -7.12 13.53
N VAL A 172 -8.72 -7.22 14.29
CA VAL A 172 -7.96 -8.46 14.44
C VAL A 172 -8.50 -9.17 15.68
N ARG A 173 -9.34 -10.19 15.49
CA ARG A 173 -9.98 -10.91 16.60
C ARG A 173 -9.14 -12.06 17.13
N GLN A 174 -8.39 -12.69 16.24
CA GLN A 174 -7.42 -13.72 16.55
C GLN A 174 -6.16 -13.39 15.79
N ARG A 175 -5.01 -13.67 16.40
CA ARG A 175 -3.73 -13.48 15.73
C ARG A 175 -3.69 -14.43 14.51
N PRO A 176 -3.57 -13.91 13.28
CA PRO A 176 -3.40 -14.75 12.11
C PRO A 176 -2.10 -15.52 12.26
N GLY A 177 -2.11 -16.83 11.99
CA GLY A 177 -1.06 -17.79 12.40
C GLY A 177 0.38 -17.28 12.21
N PRO A 178 1.02 -17.50 11.04
CA PRO A 178 2.35 -16.96 10.75
C PRO A 178 2.32 -15.56 10.11
N VAL A 179 1.14 -15.08 9.71
CA VAL A 179 0.99 -13.84 8.93
C VAL A 179 0.77 -12.63 9.83
N GLN A 180 1.58 -11.58 9.66
CA GLN A 180 1.31 -10.29 10.26
C GLN A 180 0.33 -9.48 9.40
N VAL A 181 -0.76 -9.00 9.98
CA VAL A 181 -1.63 -8.01 9.33
C VAL A 181 -1.43 -6.66 9.98
N THR A 182 -1.21 -5.61 9.18
CA THR A 182 -1.05 -4.24 9.67
C THR A 182 -1.49 -3.23 8.61
N THR A 183 -1.42 -1.94 8.94
CA THR A 183 -1.70 -0.86 8.00
C THR A 183 -0.41 -0.24 7.49
N ALA A 184 -0.43 0.35 6.29
CA ALA A 184 0.74 1.06 5.74
C ALA A 184 1.28 2.13 6.70
N ARG A 185 0.40 2.80 7.44
CA ARG A 185 0.75 3.84 8.43
C ARG A 185 1.54 3.30 9.62
N THR A 186 1.20 2.10 10.09
CA THR A 186 1.77 1.51 11.32
C THR A 186 2.91 0.55 11.04
N PHE A 187 3.07 0.10 9.79
CA PHE A 187 4.03 -0.93 9.41
C PHE A 187 5.47 -0.60 9.83
N ALA A 188 6.01 0.57 9.42
CA ALA A 188 7.40 0.91 9.72
C ALA A 188 7.69 1.03 11.22
N SER A 189 6.79 1.69 11.95
CA SER A 189 6.91 1.80 13.41
C SER A 189 6.88 0.42 14.10
N TRP A 190 5.94 -0.45 13.69
CA TRP A 190 5.88 -1.83 14.16
C TRP A 190 7.18 -2.59 13.86
N LEU A 191 7.67 -2.50 12.62
CA LEU A 191 8.88 -3.19 12.16
C LEU A 191 10.12 -2.75 12.96
N THR A 192 10.30 -1.44 13.17
CA THR A 192 11.42 -0.90 13.96
C THR A 192 11.32 -1.20 15.45
N GLY A 193 10.12 -1.49 15.97
CA GLY A 193 9.89 -1.86 17.36
C GLY A 193 10.15 -3.33 17.67
N LEU A 194 10.39 -4.17 16.66
CA LEU A 194 10.69 -5.59 16.86
C LEU A 194 12.07 -5.79 17.49
N PRO A 195 12.24 -6.84 18.31
CA PRO A 195 13.56 -7.23 18.81
C PRO A 195 14.53 -7.52 17.66
N ARG A 196 15.81 -7.19 17.87
CA ARG A 196 16.88 -7.53 16.92
C ARG A 196 17.24 -9.00 17.08
N LEU A 197 16.71 -9.85 16.20
CA LEU A 197 16.87 -11.31 16.24
C LEU A 197 18.04 -11.80 15.38
N LYS A 198 18.52 -11.00 14.42
CA LYS A 198 19.61 -11.36 13.51
C LYS A 198 20.84 -10.51 13.81
N SER A 199 22.01 -11.14 13.81
CA SER A 199 23.29 -10.42 13.90
C SER A 199 23.54 -9.63 12.60
N PRO A 200 24.32 -8.54 12.64
CA PRO A 200 24.66 -7.79 11.44
C PRO A 200 25.30 -8.66 10.34
N VAL A 201 26.17 -9.59 10.74
CA VAL A 201 26.82 -10.54 9.82
C VAL A 201 25.80 -11.45 9.14
N ALA A 202 24.84 -12.00 9.89
CA ALA A 202 23.80 -12.85 9.31
C ALA A 202 22.88 -12.07 8.35
N VAL A 203 22.58 -10.81 8.66
CA VAL A 203 21.81 -9.93 7.77
C VAL A 203 22.59 -9.69 6.47
N GLU A 204 23.89 -9.42 6.56
CA GLU A 204 24.75 -9.20 5.40
C GLU A 204 24.87 -10.44 4.50
N GLU A 205 25.04 -11.63 5.08
CA GLU A 205 25.07 -12.90 4.34
C GLU A 205 23.75 -13.16 3.61
N ILE A 206 22.62 -12.98 4.29
CA ILE A 206 21.29 -13.13 3.68
C ILE A 206 21.10 -12.09 2.57
N MET A 207 21.51 -10.84 2.79
CA MET A 207 21.41 -9.78 1.80
C MET A 207 22.26 -10.07 0.56
N ALA A 208 23.50 -10.54 0.73
CA ALA A 208 24.39 -10.86 -0.37
C ALA A 208 23.78 -11.93 -1.28
N VAL A 209 23.14 -12.94 -0.68
CA VAL A 209 22.40 -13.96 -1.42
C VAL A 209 21.14 -13.38 -2.04
N ALA A 210 20.34 -12.61 -1.30
CA ALA A 210 19.07 -12.07 -1.80
C ALA A 210 19.23 -11.10 -2.99
N ILE A 211 20.34 -10.36 -3.07
CA ILE A 211 20.64 -9.45 -4.19
C ILE A 211 21.23 -10.22 -5.39
N SER A 212 21.71 -11.44 -5.20
CA SER A 212 22.24 -12.25 -6.30
C SER A 212 21.14 -12.60 -7.30
N ALA A 213 21.41 -12.31 -8.57
CA ALA A 213 20.55 -12.66 -9.71
C ALA A 213 20.22 -14.15 -9.78
N SER A 214 21.10 -15.02 -9.27
CA SER A 214 20.93 -16.48 -9.29
C SER A 214 19.97 -17.01 -8.24
N THR A 215 19.55 -16.17 -7.29
CA THR A 215 18.66 -16.57 -6.18
C THR A 215 17.22 -16.71 -6.63
N TRP A 216 16.83 -15.93 -7.64
CA TRP A 216 15.44 -15.84 -8.09
C TRP A 216 15.28 -16.51 -9.47
N PRO A 217 14.24 -17.35 -9.66
CA PRO A 217 14.06 -18.15 -10.89
C PRO A 217 13.95 -17.35 -12.19
N LEU A 218 13.59 -16.06 -12.12
CA LEU A 218 13.49 -15.16 -13.26
C LEU A 218 14.10 -13.81 -12.91
N ASN A 219 15.39 -13.62 -13.20
CA ASN A 219 16.00 -12.29 -13.06
C ASN A 219 15.65 -11.36 -14.24
N GLN A 220 14.39 -11.44 -14.72
CA GLN A 220 13.89 -10.58 -15.78
C GLN A 220 12.95 -9.56 -15.14
N PRO A 221 13.19 -8.24 -15.30
CA PRO A 221 12.23 -7.25 -14.86
C PRO A 221 10.92 -7.61 -15.53
N ALA A 222 9.86 -7.82 -14.74
CA ALA A 222 8.63 -8.48 -15.15
C ALA A 222 7.95 -7.90 -16.42
N ASN A 223 8.42 -6.77 -16.99
CA ASN A 223 7.94 -6.21 -18.26
C ASN A 223 8.98 -5.43 -19.10
N GLY A 224 10.29 -5.56 -18.87
CA GLY A 224 11.29 -4.78 -19.63
C GLY A 224 11.17 -3.24 -19.48
N GLU A 225 10.46 -2.77 -18.45
CA GLU A 225 10.25 -1.33 -18.19
C GLU A 225 11.54 -0.65 -17.74
N SER A 226 11.87 0.47 -18.37
CA SER A 226 13.03 1.28 -17.99
C SER A 226 12.78 1.97 -16.64
N VAL A 227 13.87 2.25 -15.91
CA VAL A 227 13.84 3.12 -14.71
C VAL A 227 13.25 4.50 -15.05
N ALA A 228 13.48 4.99 -16.28
CA ALA A 228 12.94 6.25 -16.76
C ALA A 228 11.40 6.20 -16.88
N ASP A 229 10.86 5.14 -17.48
CA ASP A 229 9.40 4.95 -17.65
C ASP A 229 8.71 4.87 -16.30
N THR A 230 9.36 4.20 -15.34
CA THR A 230 8.80 4.11 -14.00
C THR A 230 8.74 5.47 -13.31
N ARG A 231 9.83 6.23 -13.36
CA ARG A 231 9.88 7.57 -12.76
C ARG A 231 8.84 8.49 -13.40
N HIS A 232 8.64 8.38 -14.70
CA HIS A 232 7.63 9.13 -15.43
C HIS A 232 6.22 8.83 -14.91
N ARG A 233 5.85 7.55 -14.75
CA ARG A 233 4.54 7.17 -14.22
C ARG A 233 4.32 7.61 -12.77
N VAL A 234 5.34 7.51 -11.93
CA VAL A 234 5.25 8.03 -10.55
C VAL A 234 5.02 9.55 -10.57
N ALA A 235 5.70 10.29 -11.45
CA ALA A 235 5.48 11.73 -11.59
C ALA A 235 4.06 12.06 -12.10
N GLU A 236 3.55 11.31 -13.08
CA GLU A 236 2.19 11.47 -13.59
C GLU A 236 1.14 11.21 -12.50
N PHE A 237 1.35 10.17 -11.69
CA PHE A 237 0.49 9.86 -10.55
C PHE A 237 0.51 10.97 -9.49
N GLU A 238 1.67 11.56 -9.20
CA GLU A 238 1.77 12.69 -8.26
C GLU A 238 1.04 13.95 -8.77
N LEU A 239 1.05 14.20 -10.08
CA LEU A 239 0.23 15.25 -10.69
C LEU A 239 -1.26 14.97 -10.52
N LEU A 240 -1.70 13.72 -10.74
CA LEU A 240 -3.08 13.30 -10.49
C LEU A 240 -3.46 13.49 -9.02
N ARG A 241 -2.60 13.08 -8.10
CA ARG A 241 -2.79 13.24 -6.66
C ARG A 241 -2.94 14.70 -6.25
N HIS A 242 -2.11 15.59 -6.80
CA HIS A 242 -2.24 17.03 -6.61
C HIS A 242 -3.58 17.58 -7.13
N ARG A 243 -4.09 17.08 -8.26
CA ARG A 243 -5.40 17.48 -8.78
C ARG A 243 -6.53 17.02 -7.86
N VAL A 244 -6.49 15.77 -7.38
CA VAL A 244 -7.47 15.20 -6.45
C VAL A 244 -7.49 15.95 -5.12
N SER A 245 -6.31 16.24 -4.54
CA SER A 245 -6.20 16.99 -3.28
C SER A 245 -6.72 18.42 -3.42
N SER A 246 -6.35 19.10 -4.51
CA SER A 246 -6.81 20.46 -4.79
C SER A 246 -8.33 20.52 -5.00
N ALA A 247 -8.92 19.52 -5.67
CA ALA A 247 -10.37 19.42 -5.82
C ALA A 247 -11.08 19.23 -4.46
N ARG A 248 -10.50 18.42 -3.56
CA ARG A 248 -11.00 18.26 -2.19
C ARG A 248 -10.97 19.59 -1.43
N VAL A 249 -9.87 20.35 -1.50
CA VAL A 249 -9.75 21.66 -0.85
C VAL A 249 -10.81 22.63 -1.39
N ARG A 250 -10.95 22.76 -2.71
CA ARG A 250 -11.99 23.61 -3.33
C ARG A 250 -13.39 23.22 -2.87
N ARG A 251 -13.70 21.93 -2.79
CA ARG A 251 -15.00 21.46 -2.31
C ARG A 251 -15.27 21.85 -0.86
N LEU A 252 -14.25 21.75 0.01
CA LEU A 252 -14.37 22.18 1.41
C LEU A 252 -14.54 23.69 1.53
N LEU A 253 -13.86 24.48 0.68
CA LEU A 253 -14.06 25.94 0.62
C LEU A 253 -15.48 26.31 0.21
N TRP A 254 -16.03 25.66 -0.83
CA TRP A 254 -17.42 25.87 -1.24
C TRP A 254 -18.43 25.45 -0.19
N ALA A 255 -18.19 24.32 0.50
CA ALA A 255 -19.03 23.90 1.62
C ALA A 255 -18.99 24.92 2.78
N GLY A 256 -17.80 25.42 3.14
CA GLY A 256 -17.63 26.46 4.15
C GLY A 256 -18.32 27.77 3.77
N LEU A 257 -18.16 28.21 2.53
CA LEU A 257 -18.85 29.40 2.01
C LEU A 257 -20.37 29.23 2.06
N GLY A 258 -20.89 28.06 1.68
CA GLY A 258 -22.31 27.75 1.80
C GLY A 258 -22.83 27.85 3.23
N VAL A 259 -22.06 27.37 4.22
CA VAL A 259 -22.40 27.52 5.64
C VAL A 259 -22.41 28.98 6.07
N VAL A 260 -21.41 29.78 5.67
CA VAL A 260 -21.33 31.21 5.98
C VAL A 260 -22.51 31.99 5.39
N VAL A 261 -22.82 31.76 4.10
CA VAL A 261 -23.94 32.41 3.42
C VAL A 261 -25.27 32.01 4.05
N GLY A 262 -25.45 30.71 4.37
CA GLY A 262 -26.64 30.22 5.06
C GLY A 262 -26.82 30.87 6.45
N TYR A 263 -25.74 30.98 7.21
CA TYR A 263 -25.76 31.62 8.53
C TYR A 263 -26.07 33.13 8.45
N ALA A 264 -25.47 33.84 7.49
CA ALA A 264 -25.76 35.26 7.25
C ALA A 264 -27.23 35.50 6.87
N ALA A 265 -27.83 34.62 6.05
CA ALA A 265 -29.25 34.69 5.69
C ALA A 265 -30.16 34.49 6.92
N ILE A 266 -29.80 33.57 7.83
CA ILE A 266 -30.53 33.36 9.08
C ILE A 266 -30.48 34.61 9.98
N ILE A 267 -29.29 35.22 10.14
CA ILE A 267 -29.14 36.46 10.93
C ILE A 267 -29.94 37.60 10.29
N ALA A 268 -29.87 37.77 8.98
CA ALA A 268 -30.60 38.83 8.28
C ALA A 268 -32.13 38.65 8.44
N ASN A 269 -32.62 37.41 8.43
CA ASN A 269 -34.03 37.12 8.64
C ASN A 269 -34.47 37.39 10.10
N LEU A 270 -33.69 36.96 11.09
CA LEU A 270 -33.94 37.25 12.50
C LEU A 270 -33.90 38.75 12.81
N GLY A 271 -32.94 39.49 12.26
CA GLY A 271 -32.84 40.95 12.40
C GLY A 271 -33.94 41.71 11.67
N GLY A 272 -34.47 41.15 10.56
CA GLY A 272 -35.62 41.70 9.86
C GLY A 272 -36.92 41.54 10.66
N GLN A 273 -37.11 40.41 11.34
CA GLN A 273 -38.27 40.17 12.19
C GLN A 273 -38.30 41.10 13.40
N THR A 274 -37.15 41.31 14.07
CA THR A 274 -37.08 42.20 15.24
C THR A 274 -37.34 43.68 14.91
N LEU A 275 -36.93 44.14 13.71
CA LEU A 275 -37.22 45.50 13.24
C LEU A 275 -38.71 45.69 12.88
N LEU A 276 -39.36 44.67 12.32
CA LEU A 276 -40.80 44.70 12.05
C LEU A 276 -41.62 44.72 13.35
N ASP A 277 -41.22 43.93 14.35
CA ASP A 277 -41.87 43.91 15.67
C ASP A 277 -41.72 45.24 16.42
N LEU A 278 -40.55 45.87 16.36
CA LEU A 278 -40.30 47.19 16.95
C LEU A 278 -41.11 48.29 16.25
N ALA A 279 -41.20 48.26 14.91
CA ALA A 279 -42.00 49.21 14.15
C ALA A 279 -43.50 49.06 14.45
N ALA A 280 -43.98 47.83 14.65
CA ALA A 280 -45.36 47.58 15.05
C ALA A 280 -45.68 48.11 16.46
N SER A 281 -44.75 48.01 17.41
CA SER A 281 -44.93 48.52 18.78
C SER A 281 -44.89 50.05 18.92
N LEU A 282 -44.28 50.75 17.96
CA LEU A 282 -44.17 52.22 17.95
C LEU A 282 -45.32 52.90 17.19
N GLY A 283 -46.15 52.12 16.49
CA GLY A 283 -47.31 52.60 15.72
C GLY A 283 -48.67 52.44 16.41
N SER A 284 -48.71 51.90 17.64
CA SER A 284 -49.90 51.74 18.49
C SER A 284 -49.87 52.67 19.68
#